data_AF-L2GK08-F1
#
_entry.id   AF-L2GK08-F1
#
_cell.length_a   1.000
_cell.length_b   1.000
_cell.length_c   1.000
_cell.angle_alpha   90.00
_cell.angle_beta   90.00
_cell.angle_gamma   90.00
#
_symmetry.space_group_name_H-M   'P 1'
#
loop_
_entity.id
_entity.type
_entity.pdbx_description
1 polymer ?
#
loop_
_entity_poly.entity_id
_entity_poly.type
_entity_poly.pdbx_seq_one_letter_code
_entity_poly.pdbx_strand_id
1 'polypeptide(L)' 'NLKTLRLCYNKLETLPVEIGELSGSLQFLDLRGNNILEEGDGKRTLGKKELREIFEDRVVFDGVSHKDDSESIIE' A
#
# COMPACT_ATOMS: atom_id res chain seq x y z
N ASN A 1 10.11 8.15 11.79
CA ASN A 1 8.64 8.28 11.92
C ASN A 1 8.00 8.65 10.58
N LEU A 2 8.06 7.73 9.61
CA LEU A 2 7.36 7.95 8.34
C LEU A 2 5.91 7.47 8.49
N LYS A 3 4.94 8.38 8.32
CA LYS A 3 3.51 8.06 8.42
C LYS A 3 2.84 7.82 7.07
N THR A 4 3.37 8.44 6.02
CA THR A 4 2.77 8.38 4.68
C THR A 4 3.87 8.17 3.66
N LEU A 5 3.67 7.20 2.77
CA LEU A 5 4.55 6.93 1.64
C LEU A 5 3.70 6.89 0.37
N ARG A 6 4.00 7.78 -0.58
CA ARG A 6 3.32 7.83 -1.88
C ARG A 6 4.29 7.40 -2.97
N LEU A 7 3.95 6.30 -3.64
CA LEU A 7 4.69 5.72 -4.76
C LEU A 7 3.80 5.62 -6.02
N CYS A 8 2.64 6.31 -6.01
CA CYS A 8 1.67 6.26 -7.09
C CYS A 8 2.22 6.75 -8.43
N TYR A 9 1.63 6.25 -9.53
CA TYR A 9 1.94 6.60 -10.91
C TYR A 9 3.39 6.30 -11.33
N ASN A 10 3.89 5.14 -10.94
CA ASN A 10 5.18 4.61 -11.38
C ASN A 10 4.98 3.30 -12.17
N LYS A 11 6.09 2.61 -12.47
CA LYS A 11 6.09 1.32 -13.17
C LYS A 11 6.57 0.19 -12.26
N LEU A 12 6.26 0.28 -10.96
CA LEU A 12 6.66 -0.74 -10.00
C LEU A 12 5.86 -2.02 -10.25
N GLU A 13 6.55 -3.14 -10.29
CA GLU A 13 5.97 -4.48 -10.40
C GLU A 13 5.95 -5.20 -9.05
N THR A 14 6.90 -4.88 -8.18
CA THR A 14 6.96 -5.39 -6.80
C THR A 14 7.60 -4.32 -5.91
N LEU A 15 7.52 -4.50 -4.59
CA LEU A 15 8.29 -3.74 -3.61
C LEU A 15 9.33 -4.64 -2.93
N PRO A 16 10.49 -4.11 -2.50
CA PRO A 16 11.44 -4.87 -1.71
C PRO A 16 10.83 -5.31 -0.36
N VAL A 17 11.22 -6.47 0.14
CA VAL A 17 10.74 -7.04 1.43
C VAL A 17 10.96 -6.10 2.61
N GLU A 18 12.02 -5.30 2.55
CA GLU A 18 12.40 -4.29 3.55
C GLU A 18 11.32 -3.22 3.76
N ILE A 19 10.39 -3.03 2.81
CA ILE A 19 9.24 -2.13 3.02
C ILE A 19 8.43 -2.53 4.27
N GLY A 20 8.41 -3.83 4.62
CA GLY A 20 7.70 -4.35 5.79
C GLY A 20 8.19 -3.79 7.12
N GLU A 21 9.43 -3.30 7.20
CA GLU A 21 9.96 -2.64 8.40
C GLU A 21 9.19 -1.35 8.72
N LEU A 22 8.55 -0.73 7.73
CA LEU A 22 7.74 0.46 7.92
C LEU A 22 6.38 0.18 8.56
N SER A 23 5.92 -1.08 8.63
CA SER A 23 4.59 -1.48 9.12
C SER A 23 4.25 -0.94 10.51
N GLY A 24 5.25 -0.79 11.40
CA GLY A 24 5.05 -0.26 12.76
C GLY A 24 4.85 1.26 12.82
N SER A 25 5.17 2.00 11.75
CA SER A 25 5.06 3.48 11.74
C SER A 25 4.16 4.02 10.64
N LEU A 26 4.07 3.34 9.50
CA LEU A 26 3.37 3.77 8.31
C LEU A 26 1.85 3.64 8.48
N GLN A 27 1.12 4.69 8.18
CA GLN A 27 -0.35 4.75 8.24
C GLN A 27 -0.98 4.74 6.86
N PHE A 28 -0.22 5.09 5.80
CA PHE A 28 -0.73 5.11 4.44
C PHE A 28 0.37 4.82 3.41
N LEU A 29 0.13 3.85 2.55
CA LEU A 29 0.96 3.45 1.43
C LEU A 29 0.15 3.55 0.12
N ASP A 30 0.48 4.54 -0.70
CA ASP A 30 -0.20 4.76 -1.99
C ASP A 30 0.62 4.14 -3.13
N LEU A 31 0.10 3.06 -3.72
CA LEU A 31 0.68 2.37 -4.87
C LEU A 31 -0.16 2.50 -6.14
N ARG A 32 -1.17 3.38 -6.14
CA ARG A 32 -2.08 3.56 -7.28
C ARG A 32 -1.35 3.86 -8.56
N GLY A 33 -1.79 3.28 -9.68
CA GLY A 33 -1.16 3.53 -10.97
C GLY A 33 0.24 2.91 -11.13
N ASN A 34 0.55 1.86 -10.37
CA ASN A 34 1.66 0.95 -10.62
C ASN A 34 1.16 -0.37 -11.22
N ASN A 35 2.09 -1.22 -11.66
CA ASN A 35 1.82 -2.54 -12.21
C ASN A 35 2.14 -3.66 -11.20
N ILE A 36 1.84 -3.43 -9.91
CA ILE A 36 2.19 -4.38 -8.85
C ILE A 36 1.59 -5.76 -9.17
N LEU A 37 2.44 -6.78 -9.22
CA LEU A 37 2.06 -8.17 -9.45
C LEU A 37 1.31 -8.72 -8.23
N GLU A 38 0.52 -9.78 -8.43
CA GLU A 38 -0.26 -10.36 -7.32
C GLU A 38 0.63 -10.96 -6.22
N GLU A 39 1.76 -11.56 -6.59
CA GLU A 39 2.71 -12.21 -5.69
C GLU A 39 4.13 -11.71 -5.97
N GLY A 40 4.95 -11.65 -4.92
CA GLY A 40 6.39 -11.41 -5.03
C GLY A 40 7.17 -12.71 -5.22
N ASP A 41 8.50 -12.65 -5.10
CA ASP A 41 9.34 -13.86 -5.07
C ASP A 41 9.38 -14.54 -3.67
N GLY A 42 8.66 -13.98 -2.70
CA GLY A 42 8.55 -14.47 -1.32
C GLY A 42 9.84 -14.38 -0.51
N LYS A 43 10.90 -13.75 -1.04
CA LYS A 43 12.23 -13.67 -0.39
C LYS A 43 12.78 -12.26 -0.38
N ARG A 44 12.74 -11.58 -1.52
CA ARG A 44 13.31 -10.25 -1.77
C ARG A 44 12.23 -9.25 -2.15
N THR A 45 11.15 -9.71 -2.75
CA THR A 45 10.10 -8.84 -3.26
C THR A 45 8.71 -9.26 -2.80
N LEU A 46 7.81 -8.28 -2.72
CA LEU A 46 6.42 -8.41 -2.28
C LEU A 46 5.50 -7.93 -3.40
N GLY A 47 4.44 -8.71 -3.65
CA GLY A 47 3.32 -8.37 -4.51
C GLY A 47 2.12 -7.89 -3.70
N LYS A 48 0.96 -7.79 -4.35
CA LYS A 48 -0.26 -7.28 -3.70
C LYS A 48 -0.68 -8.12 -2.50
N LYS A 49 -0.56 -9.45 -2.55
CA LYS A 49 -0.99 -10.33 -1.46
C LYS A 49 -0.20 -10.08 -0.19
N GLU A 50 1.13 -10.11 -0.28
CA GLU A 50 2.00 -9.93 0.87
C GLU A 50 1.91 -8.49 1.41
N LEU A 51 1.79 -7.50 0.52
CA LEU A 51 1.59 -6.11 0.92
C LEU A 51 0.25 -5.89 1.65
N ARG A 52 -0.82 -6.60 1.26
CA ARG A 52 -2.09 -6.58 2.01
C ARG A 52 -1.99 -7.27 3.36
N GLU A 53 -1.21 -8.35 3.46
CA GLU A 53 -0.98 -9.01 4.76
C GLU A 53 -0.20 -8.12 5.74
N ILE A 54 0.76 -7.33 5.24
CA ILE A 54 1.61 -6.48 6.07
C ILE A 54 0.96 -5.13 6.43
N PHE A 55 0.33 -4.49 5.45
CA PHE A 55 -0.20 -3.13 5.59
C PHE A 55 -1.72 -3.09 5.78
N GLU A 56 -2.42 -4.22 5.58
CA GLU A 56 -3.87 -4.34 5.74
C GLU A 56 -4.61 -3.30 4.88
N ASP A 57 -5.47 -2.49 5.50
CA ASP A 57 -6.26 -1.42 4.87
C ASP A 57 -5.43 -0.16 4.55
N ARG A 58 -4.18 -0.09 5.01
CA ARG A 58 -3.30 1.08 4.83
C ARG A 58 -2.64 1.13 3.45
N VAL A 59 -2.77 0.10 2.62
CA VAL A 59 -2.20 0.04 1.26
C VAL A 59 -3.28 0.11 0.17
N VAL A 60 -3.05 0.93 -0.85
CA VAL A 60 -4.00 1.14 -1.96
C VAL A 60 -3.30 0.90 -3.30
N PHE A 61 -3.88 0.08 -4.18
CA PHE A 61 -3.30 -0.32 -5.48
C PHE A 61 -4.06 0.23 -6.68
N ASP A 62 -5.36 0.45 -6.56
CA ASP A 62 -6.24 0.92 -7.63
C ASP A 62 -6.95 2.23 -7.24
N GLY A 63 -7.44 2.93 -8.26
CA GLY A 63 -8.05 4.26 -8.12
C GLY A 63 -9.42 4.27 -7.47
N VAL A 64 -9.92 3.14 -6.97
CA VAL A 64 -11.21 3.09 -6.29
C VAL A 64 -10.96 3.14 -4.79
N SER A 65 -10.90 4.36 -4.27
CA SER A 65 -11.12 4.57 -2.85
C SER A 65 -12.51 4.03 -2.50
N HIS A 66 -12.58 2.86 -1.87
CA HIS A 66 -13.65 2.63 -0.90
C HIS A 66 -13.26 3.35 0.39
N LYS A 67 -13.20 4.66 0.29
CA LYS A 67 -13.61 5.51 1.39
C LYS A 67 -15.03 5.88 1.03
N ASP A 68 -15.96 5.17 1.66
CA ASP A 68 -17.21 5.81 2.04
C ASP A 68 -16.80 7.07 2.79
N ASP A 69 -16.70 8.18 2.08
CA ASP A 69 -16.67 9.51 2.67
C ASP A 69 -18.10 9.80 3.16
N SER A 70 -18.57 8.98 4.11
CA SER A 70 -19.46 9.47 5.14
C SER A 70 -18.65 10.46 5.97
N GLU A 71 -18.53 11.68 5.43
CA GLU A 71 -18.40 12.87 6.26
C GLU A 71 -19.68 12.98 7.10
N SER A 72 -19.77 12.21 8.20
CA SER A 72 -20.58 12.58 9.34
C SER A 72 -19.67 13.30 10.33
N ILE A 73 -19.26 14.50 9.97
CA ILE A 73 -18.92 15.48 11.01
C ILE A 73 -20.25 16.05 11.46
N ILE A 74 -20.57 15.75 12.71
CA ILE A 74 -21.63 16.32 13.51
C ILE A 74 -21.43 17.85 13.53
N GLU A 75 -22.39 18.59 12.99
CA GLU A 75 -22.90 19.86 13.54
C GLU A 75 -24.41 19.95 13.30
#